data_AF-A0A4U7BRH7-F1
#
_entry.id   AF-A0A4U7BRH7-F1
#
_cell.length_a   1.000
_cell.length_b   1.000
_cell.length_c   1.000
_cell.angle_alpha   90.00
_cell.angle_beta   90.00
_cell.angle_gamma   90.00
#
_symmetry.space_group_name_H-M   'P 1'
#
loop_
_entity.id
_entity.type
_entity.pdbx_description
1 polymer ?
#
loop_
_entity_poly.entity_id
_entity_poly.type
_entity_poly.pdbx_seq_one_letter_code
_entity_poly.pdbx_strand_id
1 'polypeptide(L)'
;TLDLHALELETTLARAERAMAEITSGDSVKVSQAVYPLMQALDIPYLGVDLAVGGMEQRKVHMLARDVLPSIDREPPTSLHTPLIADLATGRGKMSSSEGVTISMEDSREEIESKVNNAYCPPTADPEPTDDGESRENPVLQVFEYHVFPRFESIV
;
A
#
# COMPACT_ATOMS: atom_id res chain seq x y z
N THR A 1 8.05 21.96 -12.97
CA THR A 1 6.86 22.82 -12.74
C THR A 1 5.96 22.87 -13.96
N LEU A 2 6.48 22.97 -15.20
CA LEU A 2 5.64 22.89 -16.41
C LEU A 2 5.01 21.51 -16.62
N ASP A 3 5.76 20.42 -16.37
CA ASP A 3 5.25 19.05 -16.57
C ASP A 3 4.03 18.74 -15.69
N LEU A 4 3.95 19.29 -14.47
CA LEU A 4 2.79 19.11 -13.60
C LEU A 4 1.53 19.68 -14.23
N HIS A 5 1.60 20.90 -14.74
CA HIS A 5 0.48 21.52 -15.43
C HIS A 5 0.14 20.81 -16.75
N ALA A 6 1.13 20.25 -17.45
CA ALA A 6 0.87 19.41 -18.61
C ALA A 6 0.08 18.14 -18.22
N LEU A 7 0.46 17.47 -17.12
CA LEU A 7 -0.30 16.31 -16.64
C LEU A 7 -1.70 16.67 -16.13
N GLU A 8 -1.90 17.87 -15.58
CA GLU A 8 -3.20 18.39 -15.18
C GLU A 8 -4.14 18.59 -16.39
N LEU A 9 -3.61 18.93 -17.57
CA LEU A 9 -4.39 19.05 -18.80
C LEU A 9 -4.83 17.69 -19.35
N GLU A 10 -4.00 16.67 -19.19
CA GLU A 10 -4.24 15.32 -19.72
C GLU A 10 -5.03 14.42 -18.76
N THR A 11 -5.16 14.79 -17.49
CA THR A 11 -5.79 13.98 -16.45
C THR A 11 -7.13 14.55 -16.00
N THR A 12 -8.20 13.76 -16.13
CA THR A 12 -9.51 14.16 -15.59
C THR A 12 -9.53 14.09 -14.06
N LEU A 13 -10.34 14.95 -13.42
CA LEU A 13 -10.49 14.96 -11.96
C LEU A 13 -10.90 13.57 -11.42
N ALA A 14 -11.88 12.92 -12.04
CA ALA A 14 -12.34 11.59 -11.67
C ALA A 14 -11.25 10.50 -11.79
N ARG A 15 -10.23 10.72 -12.63
CA ARG A 15 -9.08 9.81 -12.76
C ARG A 15 -8.06 10.06 -11.66
N ALA A 16 -7.78 11.32 -11.34
CA ALA A 16 -6.91 11.71 -10.22
C ALA A 16 -7.49 11.23 -8.87
N GLU A 17 -8.78 11.42 -8.64
CA GLU A 17 -9.47 10.96 -7.42
C GLU A 17 -9.41 9.44 -7.27
N ARG A 18 -9.67 8.69 -8.35
CA ARG A 18 -9.54 7.22 -8.33
C ARG A 18 -8.13 6.76 -8.00
N ALA A 19 -7.10 7.47 -8.45
CA ALA A 19 -5.71 7.14 -8.15
C ALA A 19 -5.40 7.25 -6.65
N MET A 20 -6.08 8.17 -5.95
CA MET A 20 -5.88 8.43 -4.52
C MET A 20 -6.80 7.65 -3.58
N ALA A 21 -7.77 6.91 -4.12
CA ALA A 21 -8.81 6.25 -3.33
C ALA A 21 -8.29 5.27 -2.25
N GLU A 22 -7.08 4.71 -2.43
CA GLU A 22 -6.47 3.79 -1.45
C GLU A 22 -5.51 4.48 -0.45
N ILE A 23 -5.19 5.76 -0.71
CA ILE A 23 -4.11 6.51 -0.06
C ILE A 23 -4.67 7.67 0.78
N THR A 24 -5.76 8.30 0.32
CA THR A 24 -6.40 9.41 1.04
C THR A 24 -7.50 8.92 1.97
N SER A 25 -7.58 9.53 3.15
CA SER A 25 -8.68 9.38 4.10
C SER A 25 -9.47 10.69 4.22
N GLY A 26 -10.81 10.64 4.15
CA GLY A 26 -11.71 11.76 4.46
C GLY A 26 -12.78 12.07 3.40
N ASP A 27 -13.89 12.67 3.84
CA ASP A 27 -15.12 12.86 3.05
C ASP A 27 -15.11 14.07 2.09
N SER A 28 -14.12 14.96 2.19
CA SER A 28 -14.02 16.16 1.35
C SER A 28 -12.73 16.18 0.55
N VAL A 29 -12.86 16.13 -0.78
CA VAL A 29 -11.73 16.16 -1.71
C VAL A 29 -11.22 17.60 -1.85
N LYS A 30 -9.99 17.86 -1.38
CA LYS A 30 -9.27 19.11 -1.63
C LYS A 30 -8.56 19.01 -2.99
N VAL A 31 -8.39 20.14 -3.68
CA VAL A 31 -7.63 20.21 -4.95
C VAL A 31 -6.24 19.56 -4.81
N SER A 32 -5.58 19.76 -3.66
CA SER A 32 -4.28 19.16 -3.37
C SER A 32 -4.28 17.63 -3.48
N GLN A 33 -5.40 16.96 -3.16
CA GLN A 33 -5.52 15.51 -3.27
C GLN A 33 -5.65 15.05 -4.73
N ALA A 34 -6.17 15.87 -5.63
CA ALA A 34 -6.15 15.57 -7.06
C ALA A 34 -4.77 15.82 -7.70
N VAL A 35 -4.02 16.80 -7.19
CA VAL A 35 -2.68 17.15 -7.71
C VAL A 35 -1.60 16.19 -7.21
N TYR A 36 -1.70 15.71 -5.97
CA TYR A 36 -0.73 14.81 -5.34
C TYR A 36 -0.34 13.58 -6.19
N PRO A 37 -1.26 12.78 -6.76
CA PRO A 37 -0.89 11.61 -7.54
C PRO A 37 -0.14 11.96 -8.84
N LEU A 38 -0.34 13.17 -9.39
CA LEU A 38 0.41 13.66 -10.55
C LEU A 38 1.84 14.04 -10.16
N MET A 39 2.02 14.67 -9.00
CA MET A 39 3.35 14.94 -8.46
C MET A 39 4.12 13.64 -8.21
N GLN A 40 3.48 12.65 -7.58
CA GLN A 40 4.08 11.35 -7.33
C GLN A 40 4.43 10.60 -8.63
N ALA A 41 3.61 10.74 -9.68
CA ALA A 41 3.93 10.20 -11.00
C ALA A 41 5.16 10.87 -11.63
N LEU A 42 5.33 12.19 -11.46
CA LEU A 42 6.48 12.95 -11.96
C LEU A 42 7.77 12.71 -11.17
N ASP A 43 7.66 12.33 -9.90
CA ASP A 43 8.84 11.99 -9.10
C ASP A 43 9.62 10.83 -9.72
N ILE A 44 8.94 9.89 -10.38
CA ILE A 44 9.58 8.73 -11.05
C ILE A 44 10.63 9.19 -12.09
N PRO A 45 10.27 9.91 -13.16
CA PRO A 45 11.26 10.38 -14.14
C PRO A 45 12.20 11.45 -13.56
N TYR A 46 11.76 12.24 -12.58
CA TYR A 46 12.61 13.30 -12.01
C TYR A 46 13.71 12.75 -11.10
N LEU A 47 13.47 11.62 -10.44
CA LEU A 47 14.45 10.90 -9.66
C LEU A 47 15.26 9.90 -10.52
N GLY A 48 14.95 9.76 -11.81
CA GLY A 48 15.61 8.80 -12.70
C GLY A 48 15.36 7.35 -12.30
N VAL A 49 14.14 7.04 -11.84
CA VAL A 49 13.76 5.71 -11.36
C VAL A 49 13.37 4.80 -12.52
N ASP A 50 14.09 3.69 -12.69
CA ASP A 50 13.75 2.66 -13.68
C ASP A 50 12.65 1.70 -13.19
N LEU A 51 12.60 1.45 -11.88
CA LEU A 51 11.67 0.53 -11.21
C LEU A 51 11.00 1.22 -10.01
N ALA A 52 9.72 1.54 -10.15
CA ALA A 52 8.91 2.08 -9.06
C ALA A 52 8.47 0.96 -8.12
N VAL A 53 9.00 0.95 -6.90
CA VAL A 53 8.66 -0.03 -5.86
C VAL A 53 7.72 0.60 -4.84
N GLY A 54 6.61 -0.06 -4.52
CA GLY A 54 5.67 0.42 -3.49
C GLY A 54 4.72 -0.67 -2.99
N GLY A 55 3.94 -0.38 -1.96
CA GLY A 55 2.86 -1.27 -1.51
C GLY A 55 1.76 -1.43 -2.56
N MET A 56 0.95 -2.48 -2.44
CA MET A 56 -0.22 -2.70 -3.32
C MET A 56 -1.20 -1.51 -3.34
N GLU A 57 -1.27 -0.71 -2.26
CA GLU A 57 -2.07 0.52 -2.22
C GLU A 57 -1.59 1.61 -3.21
N GLN A 58 -0.32 1.59 -3.62
CA GLN A 58 0.26 2.55 -4.56
C GLN A 58 -0.03 2.19 -6.03
N ARG A 59 -0.61 1.00 -6.28
CA ARG A 59 -0.82 0.48 -7.63
C ARG A 59 -1.58 1.44 -8.53
N LYS A 60 -2.62 2.11 -8.02
CA LYS A 60 -3.44 3.03 -8.84
C LYS A 60 -2.65 4.27 -9.28
N VAL A 61 -1.75 4.79 -8.44
CA VAL A 61 -0.85 5.90 -8.80
C VAL A 61 0.20 5.46 -9.81
N HIS A 62 0.79 4.27 -9.65
CA HIS A 62 1.72 3.74 -10.65
C HIS A 62 1.05 3.48 -12.01
N MET A 63 -0.20 3.00 -12.03
CA MET A 63 -0.97 2.87 -13.28
C MET A 63 -1.29 4.24 -13.89
N LEU A 64 -1.60 5.24 -13.06
CA LEU A 64 -1.76 6.61 -13.53
C LEU A 64 -0.48 7.11 -14.20
N ALA A 65 0.68 6.95 -13.54
CA ALA A 65 1.98 7.34 -14.07
C ALA A 65 2.26 6.69 -15.44
N ARG A 66 2.02 5.39 -15.57
CA ARG A 66 2.21 4.66 -16.84
C ARG A 66 1.34 5.19 -17.98
N ASP A 67 0.14 5.67 -17.69
CA ASP A 67 -0.78 6.18 -18.71
C ASP A 67 -0.49 7.64 -19.10
N VAL A 68 -0.07 8.48 -18.15
CA VAL A 68 0.06 9.94 -18.38
C VAL A 68 1.46 10.39 -18.73
N LEU A 69 2.51 9.72 -18.23
CA LEU A 69 3.90 10.09 -18.55
C LEU A 69 4.23 10.07 -20.06
N PRO A 70 3.69 9.13 -20.87
CA PRO A 70 3.92 9.17 -22.32
C PRO A 70 3.39 10.43 -23.02
N SER A 71 2.40 11.13 -22.45
CA SER A 71 1.85 12.37 -23.03
C SER A 71 2.81 13.56 -22.97
N ILE A 72 3.83 13.48 -22.11
CA ILE A 72 4.87 14.50 -21.92
C ILE A 72 6.26 13.97 -22.30
N ASP A 73 6.30 13.01 -23.22
CA ASP A 73 7.54 12.39 -23.74
C ASP A 73 8.41 11.76 -22.65
N ARG A 74 7.78 11.18 -21.62
CA ARG A 74 8.47 10.43 -20.56
C ARG A 74 8.15 8.94 -20.66
N GLU A 75 9.11 8.11 -20.30
CA GLU A 75 8.94 6.66 -20.34
C GLU A 75 7.98 6.18 -19.23
N PRO A 76 7.08 5.22 -19.54
CA PRO A 76 6.22 4.63 -18.53
C PRO A 76 7.03 3.70 -17.61
N PRO A 77 6.93 3.85 -16.28
CA PRO A 77 7.77 3.11 -15.34
C PRO A 77 7.42 1.63 -15.29
N THR A 78 8.42 0.78 -15.10
CA THR A 78 8.18 -0.57 -14.58
C THR A 78 7.82 -0.45 -13.10
N SER A 79 6.83 -1.21 -12.63
CA SER A 79 6.36 -1.12 -11.24
C SER A 79 6.33 -2.49 -10.58
N LEU A 80 6.85 -2.57 -9.35
CA LEU A 80 6.81 -3.75 -8.50
C LEU A 80 6.04 -3.41 -7.22
N HIS A 81 5.06 -4.26 -6.88
CA HIS A 81 4.20 -4.03 -5.73
C HIS A 81 4.41 -5.09 -4.65
N THR A 82 4.60 -4.69 -3.41
CA THR A 82 4.69 -5.60 -2.26
C THR A 82 3.30 -5.89 -1.70
N PRO A 83 3.03 -7.13 -1.25
CA PRO A 83 1.76 -7.47 -0.61
C PRO A 83 1.56 -6.69 0.69
N LEU A 84 0.30 -6.58 1.10
CA LEU A 84 -0.10 -5.96 2.37
C LEU A 84 -0.24 -7.04 3.44
N ILE A 85 0.20 -6.71 4.66
CA ILE A 85 -0.08 -7.55 5.82
C ILE A 85 -1.46 -7.21 6.35
N ALA A 86 -2.25 -8.24 6.63
CA ALA A 86 -3.58 -8.10 7.21
C ALA A 86 -3.51 -7.57 8.65
N ASP A 87 -4.62 -7.01 9.13
CA ASP A 87 -4.70 -6.54 10.52
C ASP A 87 -4.42 -7.69 11.50
N LEU A 88 -3.56 -7.44 12.49
CA LEU A 88 -3.14 -8.48 13.44
C LEU A 88 -4.28 -8.97 14.33
N ALA A 89 -5.27 -8.14 14.64
CA ALA A 89 -6.35 -8.52 15.56
C ALA A 89 -7.45 -9.32 14.87
N THR A 90 -7.73 -9.02 13.59
CA THR A 90 -8.91 -9.54 12.89
C THR A 90 -8.58 -10.43 11.69
N GLY A 91 -7.36 -10.38 11.17
CA GLY A 91 -6.97 -11.02 9.91
C GLY A 91 -7.72 -10.48 8.69
N ARG A 92 -8.31 -9.30 8.80
CA ARG A 92 -9.12 -8.67 7.73
C ARG A 92 -8.47 -7.36 7.29
N GLY A 93 -8.70 -7.01 6.02
CA GLY A 93 -8.21 -5.74 5.47
C GLY A 93 -6.69 -5.61 5.56
N LYS A 94 -6.21 -4.38 5.73
CA LYS A 94 -4.79 -4.06 5.87
C LYS A 94 -4.48 -3.56 7.27
N MET A 95 -3.28 -3.85 7.76
CA MET A 95 -2.76 -3.24 8.97
C MET A 95 -2.77 -1.70 8.82
N SER A 96 -3.46 -1.01 9.73
CA SER A 96 -3.55 0.45 9.73
C SER A 96 -3.24 1.00 11.12
N SER A 97 -2.50 2.10 11.16
CA SER A 97 -2.23 2.85 12.39
C SER A 97 -3.44 3.61 12.92
N SER A 98 -4.50 3.78 12.12
CA SER A 98 -5.74 4.45 12.54
C SER A 98 -6.76 3.52 13.20
N GLU A 99 -6.86 2.29 12.71
CA GLU A 99 -7.84 1.29 13.11
C GLU A 99 -7.18 -0.08 13.01
N GLY A 100 -6.65 -0.60 14.13
CA GLY A 100 -6.02 -1.91 14.14
C GLY A 100 -4.91 -2.07 15.17
N VAL A 101 -4.38 -3.29 15.24
CA VAL A 101 -3.18 -3.60 16.04
C VAL A 101 -1.99 -3.63 15.10
N THR A 102 -1.02 -2.76 15.37
CA THR A 102 0.22 -2.66 14.59
C THR A 102 1.43 -2.92 15.47
N ILE A 103 2.47 -3.53 14.91
CA ILE A 103 3.79 -3.64 15.56
C ILE A 103 4.61 -2.43 15.09
N SER A 104 4.91 -1.53 16.03
CA SER A 104 5.69 -0.32 15.79
C SER A 104 7.18 -0.57 16.04
N MET A 105 8.03 0.23 15.42
CA MET A 105 9.48 0.25 15.70
C MET A 105 9.81 0.75 17.11
N GLU A 106 8.85 1.41 17.77
CA GLU A 106 9.00 1.97 19.11
C GLU A 106 8.46 1.05 20.21
N ASP A 107 7.81 -0.07 19.85
CA ASP A 107 7.23 -0.97 20.84
C ASP A 107 8.32 -1.64 21.69
N SER A 108 8.05 -1.71 23.00
CA SER A 108 8.84 -2.54 23.93
C SER A 108 8.65 -4.03 23.64
N ARG A 109 9.56 -4.85 24.17
CA ARG A 109 9.47 -6.32 24.04
C ARG A 109 8.13 -6.84 24.58
N GLU A 110 7.70 -6.32 25.73
CA GLU A 110 6.48 -6.73 26.41
C GLU A 110 5.24 -6.36 25.57
N GLU A 111 5.25 -5.20 24.90
CA GLU A 111 4.18 -4.78 23.99
C GLU A 111 4.13 -5.68 22.75
N ILE A 112 5.28 -5.99 22.15
CA ILE A 112 5.36 -6.90 21.00
C ILE A 112 4.84 -8.28 21.38
N GLU A 113 5.30 -8.85 22.50
CA GLU A 113 4.83 -10.15 22.99
C GLU A 113 3.32 -10.15 23.22
N SER A 114 2.77 -9.09 23.82
CA SER A 114 1.32 -8.95 24.02
C SER A 114 0.57 -8.90 22.68
N LYS A 115 1.03 -8.10 21.71
CA LYS A 115 0.39 -7.96 20.40
C LYS A 115 0.41 -9.27 19.61
N VAL A 116 1.56 -9.96 19.59
CA VAL A 116 1.72 -11.24 18.89
C VAL A 116 0.86 -12.34 19.53
N ASN A 117 0.83 -12.44 20.86
CA ASN A 117 0.03 -13.46 21.55
C ASN A 117 -1.48 -13.26 21.39
N ASN A 118 -1.93 -12.02 21.16
CA ASN A 118 -3.33 -11.69 20.92
C ASN A 118 -3.70 -11.64 19.43
N ALA A 119 -2.76 -11.93 18.53
CA ALA A 119 -3.00 -11.86 17.09
C ALA A 119 -3.94 -12.99 16.62
N TYR A 120 -4.74 -12.70 15.60
CA TYR A 120 -5.54 -13.67 14.89
C TYR A 120 -4.63 -14.68 14.18
N CYS A 121 -4.68 -15.94 14.64
CA CYS A 121 -3.86 -17.02 14.11
C CYS A 121 -4.73 -18.27 13.92
N PRO A 122 -5.48 -18.39 12.80
CA PRO A 122 -6.26 -19.57 12.50
C PRO A 122 -5.33 -20.79 12.25
N PRO A 123 -5.85 -22.02 12.39
CA PRO A 123 -5.06 -23.24 12.18
C PRO A 123 -4.70 -23.49 10.71
N THR A 124 -5.19 -22.68 9.77
CA THR A 124 -4.91 -22.78 8.33
C THR A 124 -4.19 -21.52 7.83
N ALA A 125 -3.45 -21.67 6.73
CA ALA A 125 -2.86 -20.54 6.02
C ALA A 125 -3.93 -19.73 5.29
N ASP A 126 -4.90 -20.42 4.70
CA ASP A 126 -6.04 -19.85 3.99
C ASP A 126 -7.31 -20.04 4.85
N PRO A 127 -7.65 -19.08 5.73
CA PRO A 127 -8.88 -19.15 6.50
C PRO A 127 -10.10 -18.87 5.62
N GLU A 128 -11.22 -19.52 5.93
CA GLU A 128 -12.50 -19.22 5.30
C GLU A 128 -12.90 -17.75 5.55
N PRO A 129 -13.60 -17.10 4.60
CA PRO A 129 -14.09 -15.74 4.76
C PRO A 129 -15.06 -15.62 5.96
N THR A 130 -15.35 -14.39 6.36
CA THR A 130 -16.38 -14.12 7.39
C THR A 130 -17.77 -14.55 6.92
N ASP A 131 -18.72 -14.67 7.84
CA ASP A 131 -20.13 -14.93 7.51
C ASP A 131 -20.73 -13.84 6.59
N ASP A 132 -20.17 -12.62 6.65
CA ASP A 132 -20.52 -11.49 5.78
C ASP A 132 -19.78 -11.51 4.42
N GLY A 133 -18.98 -12.55 4.15
CA GLY A 133 -18.28 -12.79 2.89
C GLY A 133 -16.94 -12.05 2.73
N GLU A 134 -16.38 -11.48 3.80
CA GLU A 134 -15.11 -10.77 3.73
C GLU A 134 -13.92 -11.72 3.80
N SER A 135 -12.95 -11.50 2.93
CA SER A 135 -11.70 -12.27 2.90
C SER A 135 -10.96 -12.16 4.23
N ARG A 136 -10.42 -13.30 4.68
CA ARG A 136 -9.53 -13.38 5.81
C ARG A 136 -8.17 -13.91 5.38
N GLU A 137 -7.17 -13.50 6.13
CA GLU A 137 -5.78 -13.88 5.97
C GLU A 137 -5.24 -14.33 7.33
N ASN A 138 -4.13 -15.07 7.34
CA ASN A 138 -3.40 -15.39 8.56
C ASN A 138 -2.25 -14.37 8.77
N PRO A 139 -2.46 -13.28 9.54
CA PRO A 139 -1.47 -12.22 9.67
C PRO A 139 -0.19 -12.69 10.37
N VAL A 140 -0.26 -13.70 11.25
CA VAL A 140 0.93 -14.29 11.88
C VAL A 140 1.80 -14.97 10.83
N LEU A 141 1.23 -15.80 9.96
CA LEU A 141 2.00 -16.45 8.89
C LEU A 141 2.54 -15.44 7.87
N GLN A 142 1.80 -14.37 7.56
CA GLN A 142 2.29 -13.29 6.71
C GLN A 142 3.51 -12.56 7.32
N VAL A 143 3.55 -12.36 8.64
CA VAL A 143 4.75 -11.84 9.31
C VAL A 143 5.93 -12.80 9.14
N PHE A 144 5.70 -14.11 9.26
CA PHE A 144 6.75 -15.10 9.00
C PHE A 144 7.24 -15.04 7.56
N GLU A 145 6.33 -15.05 6.58
CA GLU A 145 6.66 -15.04 5.16
C GLU A 145 7.40 -13.77 4.71
N TYR A 146 6.94 -12.60 5.13
CA TYR A 146 7.47 -11.33 4.62
C TYR A 146 8.57 -10.73 5.49
N HIS A 147 8.64 -11.11 6.78
CA HIS A 147 9.62 -10.54 7.71
C HIS A 147 10.64 -11.55 8.22
N VAL A 148 10.21 -12.75 8.62
CA VAL A 148 11.10 -13.72 9.30
C VAL A 148 11.87 -14.57 8.29
N PHE A 149 11.21 -15.34 7.43
CA PHE A 149 11.88 -16.23 6.46
C PHE A 149 12.86 -15.52 5.53
N PRO A 150 12.62 -14.28 5.07
CA PRO A 150 13.60 -13.57 4.23
C PRO A 150 14.87 -13.14 4.99
N ARG A 151 14.87 -13.19 6.33
CA ARG A 151 15.96 -12.70 7.19
C ARG A 151 16.64 -13.80 7.99
N PHE A 152 15.97 -14.92 8.24
CA PHE A 152 16.47 -16.02 9.05
C PHE A 152 16.38 -17.34 8.28
N GLU A 153 17.50 -18.07 8.21
CA GLU A 153 17.59 -19.37 7.51
C GLU A 153 16.86 -20.50 8.24
N SER A 154 16.69 -20.39 9.56
CA SER A 154 16.00 -21.38 10.39
C SER A 154 15.31 -20.73 11.58
N ILE A 155 14.17 -21.29 11.99
CA ILE A 155 13.40 -20.88 13.18
C ILE A 155 13.41 -22.06 14.15
N VAL A 156 13.70 -21.80 15.43
CA VAL A 156 13.87 -22.80 16.49
C VAL A 156 12.75 -22.68 17.51
#